data_AF-A0A7H8K9B3-F1
#
_entry.id   AF-A0A7H8K9B3-F1
#
_cell.length_a   1.000
_cell.length_b   1.000
_cell.length_c   1.000
_cell.angle_alpha   90.00
_cell.angle_beta   90.00
_cell.angle_gamma   90.00
#
_symmetry.space_group_name_H-M   'P 1'
#
loop_
_entity.id
_entity.type
_entity.pdbx_description
1 polymer ?
#
loop_
_entity_poly.entity_id
_entity_poly.type
_entity_poly.pdbx_seq_one_letter_code
_entity_poly.pdbx_strand_id
1 'polypeptide(L)'
;MRAPKEQTGRVTGRRIAGSVAGVAALAGLAGLAWAARGVPAALGGRLAGARAERAARSPQFHDGTFHNRASTRTAPVPDSNLFREMIFGKQQRRPTGAVPLVRPTPAPDVDRARELNLVWYGHASTLIEIEGRRVLLDPVWSDRCSPSDAVGPRRLHEPPVRLDELPQLDAILISHDHYDHLDMATVRELTARQSAPFLVPLGVGAHLDRWGVPAHRVIELDWSQTHRVADLEITCTAAQHFSGRGLRRNGTLWSSWVVAGRQRKVYYTGDSGYFDGYAEIGAAHGPFDATLVQIGAYDRAWPGIHMFPEEAVAAHLDLRGGLFVPVHWATFNLALHDWSEPVDRLWAEAKARDVRLAVPRPGERVVVDDPPPVDGWWQAVA
;
A
#
# COMPACT_ATOMS: atom_id res chain seq x y z
N MET A 1 -33.04 73.02 49.61
CA MET A 1 -31.75 73.35 48.94
C MET A 1 -30.89 72.09 48.94
N ARG A 2 -30.52 71.60 47.75
CA ARG A 2 -29.65 70.44 47.42
C ARG A 2 -30.13 69.03 47.83
N ALA A 3 -30.62 68.30 46.83
CA ALA A 3 -30.86 66.85 46.85
C ALA A 3 -29.56 66.05 46.63
N PRO A 4 -29.43 64.82 47.16
CA PRO A 4 -28.37 63.89 46.75
C PRO A 4 -28.82 63.01 45.56
N LYS A 5 -27.86 62.76 44.68
CA LYS A 5 -27.96 61.95 43.45
C LYS A 5 -28.07 60.46 43.75
N GLU A 6 -29.01 59.78 43.10
CA GLU A 6 -28.95 58.32 42.88
C GLU A 6 -27.81 57.98 41.90
N GLN A 7 -26.92 57.08 42.32
CA GLN A 7 -25.98 56.38 41.43
C GLN A 7 -26.54 54.99 41.13
N THR A 8 -27.04 54.81 39.92
CA THR A 8 -27.39 53.50 39.34
C THR A 8 -26.12 52.67 39.12
N GLY A 9 -26.03 51.51 39.75
CA GLY A 9 -24.96 50.54 39.54
C GLY A 9 -25.00 49.91 38.14
N ARG A 10 -23.91 50.03 37.39
CA ARG A 10 -23.58 49.14 36.27
C ARG A 10 -22.55 48.13 36.75
N VAL A 11 -23.00 46.96 37.20
CA VAL A 11 -22.16 45.77 37.35
C VAL A 11 -22.86 44.62 36.66
N THR A 12 -22.45 44.30 35.44
CA THR A 12 -22.29 42.92 34.91
C THR A 12 -22.14 42.96 33.39
N GLY A 13 -21.09 42.32 32.88
CA GLY A 13 -20.85 42.17 31.44
C GLY A 13 -19.49 41.54 31.15
N ARG A 14 -18.52 41.68 32.06
CA ARG A 14 -17.14 41.21 31.84
C ARG A 14 -16.82 39.80 32.37
N ARG A 15 -17.68 39.19 33.21
CA ARG A 15 -17.41 37.85 33.79
C ARG A 15 -17.95 36.68 32.97
N ILE A 16 -18.95 36.88 32.11
CA ILE A 16 -19.58 35.79 31.33
C ILE A 16 -18.79 35.50 30.03
N ALA A 17 -18.16 36.52 29.42
CA ALA A 17 -17.38 36.35 28.20
C ALA A 17 -16.11 35.50 28.40
N GLY A 18 -15.45 35.60 29.57
CA GLY A 18 -14.26 34.81 29.89
C GLY A 18 -14.53 33.32 30.10
N SER A 19 -15.70 32.97 30.67
CA SER A 19 -16.10 31.57 30.88
C SER A 19 -16.49 30.85 29.59
N VAL A 20 -17.16 31.54 28.66
CA VAL A 20 -17.56 30.96 27.36
C VAL A 20 -16.33 30.71 26.47
N ALA A 21 -15.39 31.67 26.43
CA ALA A 21 -14.13 31.49 25.71
C ALA A 21 -13.26 30.36 26.29
N GLY A 22 -13.23 30.21 27.62
CA GLY A 22 -12.53 29.11 28.29
C GLY A 22 -13.13 27.72 28.00
N VAL A 23 -14.46 27.61 27.99
CA VAL A 23 -15.16 26.36 27.64
C VAL A 23 -14.96 26.00 26.17
N ALA A 24 -15.02 26.98 25.26
CA ALA A 24 -14.76 26.75 23.84
C ALA A 24 -13.30 26.31 23.57
N ALA A 25 -12.32 26.93 24.25
CA ALA A 25 -10.92 26.54 24.15
C ALA A 25 -10.67 25.11 24.68
N LEU A 26 -11.26 24.75 25.82
CA LEU A 26 -11.18 23.40 26.39
C LEU A 26 -11.86 22.35 25.49
N ALA A 27 -13.03 22.66 24.93
CA ALA A 27 -13.72 21.81 23.97
C ALA A 27 -12.90 21.61 22.68
N GLY A 28 -12.24 22.67 22.19
CA GLY A 28 -11.32 22.60 21.06
C GLY A 28 -10.10 21.71 21.33
N LEU A 29 -9.47 21.86 22.49
CA LEU A 29 -8.34 21.01 22.91
C LEU A 29 -8.76 19.55 23.10
N ALA A 30 -9.94 19.29 23.69
CA ALA A 30 -10.48 17.95 23.82
C ALA A 30 -10.79 17.32 22.45
N GLY A 31 -11.33 18.09 21.51
CA GLY A 31 -11.56 17.65 20.13
C GLY A 31 -10.27 17.29 19.40
N LEU A 32 -9.21 18.10 19.53
CA LEU A 32 -7.89 17.82 18.96
C LEU A 32 -7.24 16.57 19.59
N ALA A 33 -7.30 16.43 20.91
CA ALA A 33 -6.79 15.26 21.61
C ALA A 33 -7.55 13.98 21.19
N TRP A 34 -8.86 14.08 21.01
CA TRP A 34 -9.69 12.97 20.53
C TRP A 34 -9.37 12.59 19.08
N ALA A 35 -9.16 13.57 18.19
CA ALA A 35 -8.76 13.32 16.80
C ALA A 35 -7.35 12.71 16.70
N ALA A 36 -6.45 13.02 17.64
CA ALA A 36 -5.08 12.51 17.67
C ALA A 36 -4.93 11.16 18.42
N ARG A 37 -5.97 10.66 19.09
CA ARG A 37 -5.87 9.50 20.00
C ARG A 37 -5.41 8.20 19.33
N GLY A 38 -5.69 8.04 18.04
CA GLY A 38 -5.31 6.86 17.25
C GLY A 38 -3.85 6.86 16.80
N VAL A 39 -3.23 8.04 16.71
CA VAL A 39 -1.89 8.23 16.13
C VAL A 39 -0.83 7.37 16.82
N PRO A 40 -0.70 7.35 18.16
CA PRO A 40 0.32 6.53 18.82
C PRO A 40 0.17 5.03 18.55
N ALA A 41 -1.05 4.54 18.35
CA ALA A 41 -1.29 3.14 18.00
C ALA A 41 -0.95 2.87 16.53
N ALA A 42 -1.32 3.78 15.61
CA ALA A 42 -1.09 3.64 14.18
C ALA A 42 0.40 3.68 13.78
N LEU A 43 1.25 4.34 14.59
CA LEU A 43 2.71 4.28 14.47
C LEU A 43 3.26 2.84 14.63
N GLY A 44 2.51 1.95 15.30
CA GLY A 44 2.86 0.55 15.50
C GLY A 44 3.99 0.31 16.53
N GLY A 45 4.55 -0.90 16.51
CA GLY A 45 5.66 -1.32 17.38
C GLY A 45 7.05 -0.99 16.84
N ARG A 46 8.09 -1.46 17.55
CA ARG A 46 9.51 -1.31 17.18
C ARG A 46 10.22 -2.65 17.36
N LEU A 47 11.33 -2.84 16.63
CA LEU A 47 12.23 -3.97 16.83
C LEU A 47 12.70 -4.02 18.29
N ALA A 48 12.46 -5.16 18.94
CA ALA A 48 12.92 -5.45 20.29
C ALA A 48 13.05 -6.98 20.49
N GLY A 49 13.83 -7.39 21.51
CA GLY A 49 13.99 -8.79 21.90
C GLY A 49 14.35 -9.72 20.74
N ALA A 50 13.69 -10.87 20.67
CA ALA A 50 13.95 -11.91 19.66
C ALA A 50 13.83 -11.41 18.20
N ARG A 51 12.96 -10.41 17.92
CA ARG A 51 12.85 -9.82 16.59
C ARG A 51 14.06 -8.96 16.24
N ALA A 52 14.57 -8.17 17.18
CA ALA A 52 15.79 -7.40 16.98
C ALA A 52 17.00 -8.32 16.77
N GLU A 53 17.11 -9.41 17.54
CA GLU A 53 18.16 -10.41 17.37
C GLU A 53 18.07 -11.10 16.01
N ARG A 54 16.86 -11.39 15.52
CA ARG A 54 16.67 -11.99 14.20
C ARG A 54 16.99 -11.00 13.08
N ALA A 55 16.55 -9.74 13.20
CA ALA A 55 16.91 -8.69 12.26
C ALA A 55 18.43 -8.52 12.16
N ALA A 56 19.14 -8.51 13.29
CA ALA A 56 20.61 -8.40 13.33
C ALA A 56 21.38 -9.55 12.65
N ARG A 57 20.71 -10.67 12.33
CA ARG A 57 21.30 -11.77 11.55
C ARG A 57 21.03 -11.65 10.05
N SER A 58 20.18 -10.72 9.63
CA SER A 58 19.91 -10.45 8.22
C SER A 58 21.15 -9.81 7.58
N PRO A 59 21.56 -10.26 6.37
CA PRO A 59 22.59 -9.57 5.60
C PRO A 59 22.25 -8.11 5.27
N GLN A 60 20.95 -7.76 5.28
CA GLN A 60 20.48 -6.42 4.96
C GLN A 60 20.40 -5.49 6.17
N PHE A 61 20.69 -5.97 7.37
CA PHE A 61 20.61 -5.16 8.59
C PHE A 61 22.00 -4.82 9.13
N HIS A 62 22.38 -3.55 9.03
CA HIS A 62 23.60 -3.03 9.63
C HIS A 62 23.42 -1.56 10.02
N ASP A 63 24.26 -1.07 10.92
CA ASP A 63 24.18 0.31 11.45
C ASP A 63 22.81 0.66 12.10
N GLY A 64 22.09 -0.36 12.56
CA GLY A 64 20.80 -0.23 13.25
C GLY A 64 19.60 -0.03 12.33
N THR A 65 19.74 -0.24 11.02
CA THR A 65 18.65 -0.15 10.02
C THR A 65 18.80 -1.20 8.92
N PHE A 66 17.72 -1.44 8.17
CA PHE A 66 17.77 -2.20 6.92
C PHE A 66 18.27 -1.33 5.74
N HIS A 67 18.90 -1.97 4.76
CA HIS A 67 19.47 -1.33 3.58
C HIS A 67 19.09 -2.06 2.29
N ASN A 68 19.06 -1.32 1.17
CA ASN A 68 18.92 -1.91 -0.15
C ASN A 68 20.20 -2.64 -0.56
N ARG A 69 20.10 -3.55 -1.53
CA ARG A 69 21.29 -3.97 -2.29
C ARG A 69 21.88 -2.75 -2.99
N ALA A 70 23.19 -2.74 -3.20
CA ALA A 70 23.82 -1.71 -4.03
C ALA A 70 23.18 -1.75 -5.43
N SER A 71 22.48 -0.69 -5.81
CA SER A 71 21.93 -0.54 -7.15
C SER A 71 22.99 0.06 -8.07
N THR A 72 23.06 -0.43 -9.31
CA THR A 72 23.91 0.13 -10.37
C THR A 72 23.33 1.43 -10.95
N ARG A 73 22.06 1.76 -10.65
CA ARG A 73 21.40 3.00 -11.08
C ARG A 73 21.71 4.14 -10.12
N THR A 74 22.16 5.26 -10.68
CA THR A 74 22.74 6.41 -9.99
C THR A 74 21.80 7.07 -8.96
N ALA A 75 22.40 7.61 -7.90
CA ALA A 75 21.73 8.38 -6.86
C ALA A 75 21.06 9.66 -7.41
N PRO A 76 19.97 10.15 -6.76
CA PRO A 76 19.21 11.29 -7.24
C PRO A 76 20.04 12.58 -7.31
N VAL A 77 19.72 13.43 -8.28
CA VAL A 77 20.03 14.86 -8.23
C VAL A 77 18.91 15.51 -7.39
N PRO A 78 19.21 16.27 -6.32
CA PRO A 78 18.17 16.95 -5.55
C PRO A 78 17.46 17.97 -6.45
N ASP A 79 16.18 17.75 -6.74
CA ASP A 79 15.39 18.74 -7.49
C ASP A 79 14.78 19.76 -6.52
N SER A 80 15.33 20.97 -6.53
CA SER A 80 14.84 22.10 -5.73
C SER A 80 13.45 22.60 -6.18
N ASN A 81 12.87 22.04 -7.24
CA ASN A 81 11.56 22.43 -7.77
C ASN A 81 10.35 21.70 -7.17
N LEU A 82 10.50 20.67 -6.33
CA LEU A 82 9.35 19.93 -5.77
C LEU A 82 8.33 20.81 -5.03
N PHE A 83 8.81 21.75 -4.21
CA PHE A 83 7.93 22.70 -3.51
C PHE A 83 7.20 23.63 -4.48
N ARG A 84 7.86 24.05 -5.56
CA ARG A 84 7.27 24.88 -6.61
C ARG A 84 6.22 24.09 -7.38
N GLU A 85 6.50 22.85 -7.72
CA GLU A 85 5.58 21.97 -8.43
C GLU A 85 4.35 21.61 -7.60
N MET A 86 4.50 21.42 -6.29
CA MET A 86 3.37 21.20 -5.39
C MET A 86 2.41 22.41 -5.30
N ILE A 87 2.91 23.63 -5.48
CA ILE A 87 2.11 24.88 -5.36
C ILE A 87 1.63 25.39 -6.72
N PHE A 88 2.47 25.32 -7.75
CA PHE A 88 2.24 25.90 -9.07
C PHE A 88 2.09 24.86 -10.19
N GLY A 89 2.14 23.58 -9.85
CA GLY A 89 1.91 22.48 -10.76
C GLY A 89 0.50 22.55 -11.37
N LYS A 90 0.41 22.20 -12.65
CA LYS A 90 -0.85 22.20 -13.41
C LYS A 90 -1.45 20.79 -13.53
N GLN A 91 -0.93 19.84 -12.75
CA GLN A 91 -1.29 18.44 -12.88
C GLN A 91 -2.71 18.16 -12.39
N GLN A 92 -3.43 17.37 -13.18
CA GLN A 92 -4.75 16.84 -12.89
C GLN A 92 -4.58 15.59 -12.01
N ARG A 93 -4.26 15.80 -10.73
CA ARG A 93 -3.91 14.71 -9.78
C ARG A 93 -5.11 13.95 -9.19
N ARG A 94 -6.29 14.15 -9.77
CA ARG A 94 -7.56 13.50 -9.41
C ARG A 94 -8.40 13.34 -10.66
N PRO A 95 -9.20 12.27 -10.76
CA PRO A 95 -10.13 12.10 -11.87
C PRO A 95 -11.18 13.22 -11.87
N THR A 96 -11.66 13.59 -13.05
CA THR A 96 -12.79 14.51 -13.24
C THR A 96 -14.14 13.85 -12.92
N GLY A 97 -14.21 12.53 -13.05
CA GLY A 97 -15.38 11.70 -12.76
C GLY A 97 -15.19 10.72 -11.60
N ALA A 98 -16.25 10.00 -11.25
CA ALA A 98 -16.14 8.89 -10.33
C ALA A 98 -15.39 7.72 -10.98
N VAL A 99 -14.38 7.17 -10.29
CA VAL A 99 -13.72 5.93 -10.74
C VAL A 99 -14.77 4.81 -10.79
N PRO A 100 -14.94 4.12 -11.93
CA PRO A 100 -15.94 3.07 -12.05
C PRO A 100 -15.57 1.87 -11.17
N LEU A 101 -16.45 1.54 -10.23
CA LEU A 101 -16.29 0.38 -9.36
C LEU A 101 -17.15 -0.77 -9.86
N VAL A 102 -16.61 -1.98 -9.79
CA VAL A 102 -17.37 -3.20 -10.09
C VAL A 102 -17.30 -4.15 -8.91
N ARG A 103 -18.36 -4.92 -8.69
CA ARG A 103 -18.31 -6.02 -7.72
C ARG A 103 -17.66 -7.24 -8.38
N PRO A 104 -16.76 -7.96 -7.67
CA PRO A 104 -16.13 -9.15 -8.24
C PRO A 104 -17.17 -10.19 -8.65
N THR A 105 -17.10 -10.63 -9.90
CA THR A 105 -17.92 -11.74 -10.38
C THR A 105 -17.46 -13.05 -9.74
N PRO A 106 -18.31 -14.09 -9.68
CA PRO A 106 -17.87 -15.44 -9.33
C PRO A 106 -16.72 -15.87 -10.25
N ALA A 107 -15.77 -16.63 -9.69
CA ALA A 107 -14.74 -17.27 -10.50
C ALA A 107 -15.40 -18.26 -11.49
N PRO A 108 -14.88 -18.37 -12.72
CA PRO A 108 -15.36 -19.37 -13.67
C PRO A 108 -15.14 -20.78 -13.12
N ASP A 109 -16.00 -21.71 -13.50
CA ASP A 109 -15.84 -23.13 -13.15
C ASP A 109 -14.75 -23.75 -14.03
N VAL A 110 -13.53 -23.81 -13.49
CA VAL A 110 -12.34 -24.37 -14.15
C VAL A 110 -11.72 -25.45 -13.28
N ASP A 111 -10.87 -26.28 -13.88
CA ASP A 111 -10.02 -27.20 -13.10
C ASP A 111 -9.24 -26.39 -12.06
N ARG A 112 -9.47 -26.70 -10.78
CA ARG A 112 -8.79 -26.04 -9.67
C ARG A 112 -7.29 -26.11 -9.82
N ALA A 113 -6.71 -27.17 -10.37
CA ALA A 113 -5.25 -27.25 -10.55
C ALA A 113 -4.70 -26.20 -11.53
N ARG A 114 -5.55 -25.60 -12.37
CA ARG A 114 -5.20 -24.59 -13.36
C ARG A 114 -5.74 -23.20 -13.01
N GLU A 115 -6.48 -23.05 -11.92
CA GLU A 115 -7.10 -21.79 -11.52
C GLU A 115 -6.03 -20.72 -11.24
N LEU A 116 -6.16 -19.58 -11.92
CA LEU A 116 -5.48 -18.36 -11.55
C LEU A 116 -6.33 -17.14 -11.91
N ASN A 117 -6.85 -16.46 -10.89
CA ASN A 117 -7.61 -15.24 -11.01
C ASN A 117 -7.06 -14.15 -10.09
N LEU A 118 -7.21 -12.90 -10.52
CA LEU A 118 -6.80 -11.72 -9.77
C LEU A 118 -8.00 -10.79 -9.62
N VAL A 119 -8.20 -10.23 -8.43
CA VAL A 119 -9.19 -9.19 -8.17
C VAL A 119 -8.49 -8.01 -7.52
N TRP A 120 -8.40 -6.91 -8.25
CA TRP A 120 -7.74 -5.70 -7.77
C TRP A 120 -8.73 -4.81 -7.02
N TYR A 121 -8.54 -4.56 -5.73
CA TYR A 121 -9.44 -3.72 -4.92
C TYR A 121 -9.05 -2.24 -4.89
N GLY A 122 -7.94 -1.88 -5.54
CA GLY A 122 -7.39 -0.54 -5.56
C GLY A 122 -6.02 -0.47 -4.89
N HIS A 123 -5.21 0.52 -5.30
CA HIS A 123 -3.84 0.71 -4.87
C HIS A 123 -3.01 -0.57 -5.03
N ALA A 124 -2.41 -1.08 -3.98
CA ALA A 124 -1.73 -2.37 -3.95
C ALA A 124 -2.64 -3.56 -3.60
N SER A 125 -3.83 -3.30 -3.03
CA SER A 125 -4.70 -4.35 -2.49
C SER A 125 -5.25 -5.26 -3.58
N THR A 126 -4.77 -6.49 -3.61
CA THR A 126 -5.13 -7.47 -4.65
C THR A 126 -5.38 -8.84 -4.03
N LEU A 127 -6.50 -9.47 -4.37
CA LEU A 127 -6.76 -10.87 -4.07
C LEU A 127 -6.27 -11.73 -5.22
N ILE A 128 -5.41 -12.69 -4.89
CA ILE A 128 -4.99 -13.77 -5.79
C ILE A 128 -5.80 -15.01 -5.42
N GLU A 129 -6.51 -15.57 -6.39
CA GLU A 129 -7.10 -16.90 -6.30
C GLU A 129 -6.27 -17.83 -7.18
N ILE A 130 -5.52 -18.73 -6.55
CA ILE A 130 -4.53 -19.59 -7.18
C ILE A 130 -4.73 -21.00 -6.68
N GLU A 131 -5.05 -21.91 -7.61
CA GLU A 131 -5.23 -23.32 -7.33
C GLU A 131 -6.20 -23.67 -6.18
N GLY A 132 -7.31 -22.93 -6.08
CA GLY A 132 -8.31 -23.06 -5.02
C GLY A 132 -7.92 -22.38 -3.71
N ARG A 133 -6.79 -21.66 -3.67
CA ARG A 133 -6.27 -20.92 -2.51
C ARG A 133 -6.38 -19.42 -2.70
N ARG A 134 -6.48 -18.69 -1.60
CA ARG A 134 -6.74 -17.25 -1.60
C ARG A 134 -5.70 -16.47 -0.82
N VAL A 135 -4.99 -15.58 -1.51
CA VAL A 135 -3.94 -14.75 -0.93
C VAL A 135 -4.29 -13.28 -1.11
N LEU A 136 -4.33 -12.52 -0.02
CA LEU A 136 -4.58 -11.08 -0.06
C LEU A 136 -3.27 -10.32 0.11
N LEU A 137 -2.95 -9.45 -0.84
CA LEU A 137 -1.76 -8.60 -0.83
C LEU A 137 -2.09 -7.22 -0.29
N ASP A 138 -1.23 -6.67 0.57
CA ASP A 138 -1.19 -5.28 1.03
C ASP A 138 -2.59 -4.64 1.23
N PRO A 139 -3.43 -5.21 2.12
CA PRO A 139 -4.81 -4.78 2.25
C PRO A 139 -4.94 -3.44 2.98
N VAL A 140 -5.55 -2.46 2.29
CA VAL A 140 -5.88 -1.14 2.84
C VAL A 140 -7.32 -0.77 2.52
N TRP A 141 -8.19 -0.83 3.53
CA TRP A 141 -9.60 -0.46 3.44
C TRP A 141 -9.94 0.91 4.06
N SER A 142 -9.00 1.49 4.81
CA SER A 142 -9.19 2.81 5.43
C SER A 142 -9.36 3.93 4.40
N ASP A 143 -10.16 4.96 4.75
CA ASP A 143 -10.38 6.15 3.91
C ASP A 143 -9.08 6.94 3.65
N ARG A 144 -8.10 6.84 4.55
CA ARG A 144 -6.80 7.51 4.45
C ARG A 144 -5.65 6.58 4.77
N CYS A 145 -4.56 6.71 4.02
CA CYS A 145 -3.28 6.09 4.32
C CYS A 145 -2.45 7.03 5.20
N SER A 146 -2.74 7.05 6.50
CA SER A 146 -2.16 7.99 7.45
C SER A 146 -2.22 7.45 8.88
N PRO A 147 -1.35 7.91 9.80
CA PRO A 147 -1.54 7.64 11.23
C PRO A 147 -2.78 8.33 11.82
N SER A 148 -3.41 9.25 11.09
CA SER A 148 -4.58 10.02 11.52
C SER A 148 -5.75 9.84 10.56
N ASP A 149 -6.95 9.68 11.11
CA ASP A 149 -8.20 9.63 10.32
C ASP A 149 -8.58 11.00 9.71
N ALA A 150 -7.95 12.10 10.17
CA ALA A 150 -8.29 13.46 9.75
C ALA A 150 -7.35 14.03 8.68
N VAL A 151 -6.07 13.64 8.69
CA VAL A 151 -5.01 14.23 7.87
C VAL A 151 -4.33 13.15 7.04
N GLY A 152 -3.82 13.50 5.87
CA GLY A 152 -3.09 12.59 4.97
C GLY A 152 -3.88 12.21 3.72
N PRO A 153 -3.27 11.46 2.80
CA PRO A 153 -3.87 11.16 1.51
C PRO A 153 -5.17 10.38 1.70
N ARG A 154 -6.23 10.87 1.07
CA ARG A 154 -7.56 10.25 1.06
C ARG A 154 -7.73 9.47 -0.23
N ARG A 155 -8.38 8.31 -0.15
CA ARG A 155 -8.72 7.55 -1.36
C ARG A 155 -9.72 8.26 -2.26
N LEU A 156 -9.63 7.96 -3.55
CA LEU A 156 -10.37 8.60 -4.63
C LEU A 156 -11.66 7.86 -5.03
N HIS A 157 -11.85 6.64 -4.53
CA HIS A 157 -13.06 5.83 -4.69
C HIS A 157 -13.32 5.04 -3.42
N GLU A 158 -14.47 4.37 -3.20
CA GLU A 158 -14.74 3.43 -2.08
C GLU A 158 -14.07 2.04 -2.30
N PRO A 159 -13.81 1.16 -1.30
CA PRO A 159 -13.29 -0.17 -1.60
C PRO A 159 -14.41 -0.95 -2.30
N PRO A 160 -14.15 -1.72 -3.36
CA PRO A 160 -15.22 -2.34 -4.16
C PRO A 160 -16.15 -3.29 -3.37
N VAL A 161 -15.64 -3.83 -2.25
CA VAL A 161 -16.39 -4.67 -1.30
C VAL A 161 -15.96 -4.32 0.12
N ARG A 162 -16.81 -4.61 1.11
CA ARG A 162 -16.43 -4.51 2.52
C ARG A 162 -15.44 -5.63 2.90
N LEU A 163 -14.66 -5.41 3.97
CA LEU A 163 -13.75 -6.45 4.48
C LEU A 163 -14.45 -7.75 4.89
N ASP A 164 -15.71 -7.66 5.34
CA ASP A 164 -16.50 -8.84 5.72
C ASP A 164 -17.21 -9.52 4.54
N GLU A 165 -17.12 -8.96 3.36
CA GLU A 165 -17.53 -9.59 2.10
C GLU A 165 -16.35 -10.34 1.43
N LEU A 166 -15.13 -10.24 1.97
CA LEU A 166 -13.99 -11.00 1.46
C LEU A 166 -14.21 -12.51 1.68
N PRO A 167 -13.77 -13.36 0.74
CA PRO A 167 -13.79 -14.80 0.94
C PRO A 167 -12.83 -15.20 2.07
N GLN A 168 -12.94 -16.44 2.54
CA GLN A 168 -11.96 -16.99 3.47
C GLN A 168 -10.57 -16.95 2.83
N LEU A 169 -9.62 -16.36 3.54
CA LEU A 169 -8.23 -16.21 3.11
C LEU A 169 -7.38 -17.36 3.64
N ASP A 170 -6.41 -17.79 2.84
CA ASP A 170 -5.38 -18.75 3.23
C ASP A 170 -4.10 -18.04 3.71
N ALA A 171 -3.79 -16.86 3.16
CA ALA A 171 -2.66 -16.03 3.57
C ALA A 171 -2.92 -14.54 3.33
N ILE A 172 -2.30 -13.69 4.15
CA ILE A 172 -2.25 -12.23 3.97
C ILE A 172 -0.77 -11.84 3.87
N LEU A 173 -0.36 -11.18 2.80
CA LEU A 173 1.02 -10.78 2.57
C LEU A 173 1.12 -9.27 2.69
N ILE A 174 2.17 -8.80 3.37
CA ILE A 174 2.51 -7.38 3.50
C ILE A 174 3.89 -7.16 2.88
N SER A 175 4.03 -6.24 1.93
CA SER A 175 5.31 -5.93 1.30
C SER A 175 6.24 -5.10 2.18
N HIS A 176 5.72 -4.09 2.89
CA HIS A 176 6.47 -3.19 3.77
C HIS A 176 5.54 -2.40 4.70
N ASP A 177 6.11 -1.53 5.55
CA ASP A 177 5.37 -0.89 6.65
C ASP A 177 4.76 0.49 6.36
N HIS A 178 4.71 0.98 5.12
CA HIS A 178 4.07 2.27 4.85
C HIS A 178 2.55 2.22 5.05
N TYR A 179 1.93 3.39 5.25
CA TYR A 179 0.51 3.47 5.64
C TYR A 179 -0.47 3.04 4.55
N ASP A 180 -0.04 3.07 3.29
CA ASP A 180 -0.79 2.67 2.11
C ASP A 180 -0.56 1.19 1.74
N HIS A 181 0.27 0.47 2.49
CA HIS A 181 0.50 -0.98 2.35
C HIS A 181 0.20 -1.77 3.63
N LEU A 182 0.29 -1.10 4.78
CA LEU A 182 0.05 -1.66 6.10
C LEU A 182 -0.89 -0.75 6.91
N ASP A 183 -2.18 -1.04 6.81
CA ASP A 183 -3.22 -0.30 7.51
C ASP A 183 -3.64 -0.97 8.83
N MET A 184 -3.50 -0.25 9.95
CA MET A 184 -3.81 -0.75 11.28
C MET A 184 -5.28 -1.17 11.41
N ALA A 185 -6.22 -0.38 10.87
CA ALA A 185 -7.64 -0.68 10.99
C ALA A 185 -7.99 -1.97 10.22
N THR A 186 -7.49 -2.07 8.98
CA THR A 186 -7.63 -3.27 8.16
C THR A 186 -7.02 -4.51 8.81
N VAL A 187 -5.80 -4.41 9.36
CA VAL A 187 -5.16 -5.53 10.07
C VAL A 187 -6.00 -6.00 11.26
N ARG A 188 -6.53 -5.08 12.08
CA ARG A 188 -7.36 -5.44 13.24
C ARG A 188 -8.65 -6.14 12.81
N GLU A 189 -9.31 -5.64 11.78
CA GLU A 189 -10.54 -6.23 11.28
C GLU A 189 -10.29 -7.62 10.65
N LEU A 190 -9.23 -7.77 9.85
CA LEU A 190 -8.81 -9.07 9.31
C LEU A 190 -8.42 -10.05 10.43
N THR A 191 -7.79 -9.58 11.49
CA THR A 191 -7.43 -10.41 12.65
C THR A 191 -8.67 -10.97 13.33
N ALA A 192 -9.72 -10.17 13.48
CA ALA A 192 -10.97 -10.57 14.11
C ALA A 192 -11.81 -11.51 13.25
N ARG A 193 -11.71 -11.42 11.91
CA ARG A 193 -12.60 -12.11 10.97
C ARG A 193 -11.99 -13.32 10.27
N GLN A 194 -10.67 -13.35 10.12
CA GLN A 194 -9.95 -14.36 9.36
C GLN A 194 -9.01 -15.14 10.28
N SER A 195 -8.73 -16.39 9.95
CA SER A 195 -7.70 -17.21 10.61
C SER A 195 -6.35 -17.19 9.89
N ALA A 196 -6.30 -16.64 8.67
CA ALA A 196 -5.10 -16.60 7.82
C ALA A 196 -3.89 -16.01 8.56
N PRO A 197 -2.68 -16.57 8.41
CA PRO A 197 -1.46 -15.94 8.86
C PRO A 197 -1.12 -14.71 8.01
N PHE A 198 -0.44 -13.75 8.64
CA PHE A 198 0.23 -12.64 8.01
C PHE A 198 1.68 -13.02 7.73
N LEU A 199 2.07 -13.06 6.45
CA LEU A 199 3.44 -13.21 6.00
C LEU A 199 3.99 -11.81 5.72
N VAL A 200 5.05 -11.43 6.41
CA VAL A 200 5.58 -10.06 6.39
C VAL A 200 7.11 -10.08 6.38
N PRO A 201 7.79 -9.04 5.88
CA PRO A 201 9.23 -8.95 5.98
C PRO A 201 9.69 -8.70 7.43
N LEU A 202 10.96 -8.99 7.73
CA LEU A 202 11.54 -8.85 9.07
C LEU A 202 11.23 -7.49 9.72
N GLY A 203 10.78 -7.51 10.97
CA GLY A 203 10.51 -6.32 11.78
C GLY A 203 9.08 -5.81 11.68
N VAL A 204 8.36 -6.06 10.58
CA VAL A 204 6.95 -5.67 10.44
C VAL A 204 6.08 -6.37 11.49
N GLY A 205 6.47 -7.56 11.94
CA GLY A 205 5.76 -8.29 12.99
C GLY A 205 5.64 -7.50 14.30
N ALA A 206 6.54 -6.56 14.58
CA ALA A 206 6.44 -5.69 15.75
C ALA A 206 5.20 -4.78 15.70
N HIS A 207 4.80 -4.33 14.51
CA HIS A 207 3.54 -3.58 14.34
C HIS A 207 2.33 -4.48 14.55
N LEU A 208 2.37 -5.70 14.01
CA LEU A 208 1.29 -6.68 14.16
C LEU A 208 1.07 -7.09 15.63
N ASP A 209 2.13 -7.32 16.40
CA ASP A 209 2.02 -7.58 17.84
C ASP A 209 1.33 -6.41 18.56
N ARG A 210 1.75 -5.18 18.26
CA ARG A 210 1.20 -3.96 18.85
C ARG A 210 -0.29 -3.79 18.56
N TRP A 211 -0.75 -4.35 17.44
CA TRP A 211 -2.14 -4.29 17.01
C TRP A 211 -2.97 -5.51 17.42
N GLY A 212 -2.35 -6.49 18.10
CA GLY A 212 -3.04 -7.63 18.70
C GLY A 212 -3.17 -8.84 17.77
N VAL A 213 -2.36 -8.95 16.73
CA VAL A 213 -2.30 -10.18 15.91
C VAL A 213 -1.70 -11.31 16.76
N PRO A 214 -2.35 -12.48 16.86
CA PRO A 214 -1.79 -13.62 17.60
C PRO A 214 -0.41 -14.02 17.05
N ALA A 215 0.57 -14.26 17.93
CA ALA A 215 1.96 -14.53 17.53
C ALA A 215 2.10 -15.69 16.53
N HIS A 216 1.30 -16.76 16.66
CA HIS A 216 1.32 -17.90 15.74
C HIS A 216 0.81 -17.58 14.32
N ARG A 217 0.15 -16.43 14.13
CA ARG A 217 -0.28 -15.91 12.83
C ARG A 217 0.70 -14.91 12.23
N VAL A 218 1.82 -14.59 12.90
CA VAL A 218 2.82 -13.64 12.38
C VAL A 218 4.03 -14.42 11.89
N ILE A 219 4.19 -14.50 10.58
CA ILE A 219 5.30 -15.17 9.92
C ILE A 219 6.21 -14.11 9.29
N GLU A 220 7.31 -13.80 9.98
CA GLU A 220 8.31 -12.87 9.46
C GLU A 220 9.31 -13.59 8.57
N LEU A 221 9.68 -13.01 7.42
CA LEU A 221 10.63 -13.59 6.46
C LEU A 221 11.70 -12.57 6.08
N ASP A 222 12.94 -13.02 5.94
CA ASP A 222 14.00 -12.27 5.26
C ASP A 222 13.94 -12.52 3.76
N TRP A 223 14.67 -11.73 2.97
CA TRP A 223 14.83 -12.00 1.55
C TRP A 223 15.39 -13.40 1.29
N SER A 224 14.88 -14.02 0.22
CA SER A 224 15.12 -15.40 -0.18
C SER A 224 14.61 -16.46 0.79
N GLN A 225 13.89 -16.09 1.86
CA GLN A 225 13.23 -17.05 2.74
C GLN A 225 11.83 -17.40 2.22
N THR A 226 11.49 -18.68 2.38
CA THR A 226 10.26 -19.26 1.88
C THR A 226 9.46 -19.87 3.03
N HIS A 227 8.14 -19.72 2.96
CA HIS A 227 7.19 -20.35 3.88
C HIS A 227 6.09 -21.07 3.11
N ARG A 228 5.65 -22.23 3.61
CA ARG A 228 4.55 -23.00 3.01
C ARG A 228 3.27 -22.79 3.80
N VAL A 229 2.19 -22.41 3.11
CA VAL A 229 0.87 -22.17 3.71
C VAL A 229 -0.21 -22.61 2.73
N ALA A 230 -1.16 -23.43 3.19
CA ALA A 230 -2.28 -23.94 2.39
C ALA A 230 -1.86 -24.45 0.99
N ASP A 231 -0.85 -25.32 0.93
CA ASP A 231 -0.25 -25.88 -0.31
C ASP A 231 0.47 -24.87 -1.22
N LEU A 232 0.53 -23.60 -0.84
CA LEU A 232 1.30 -22.58 -1.54
C LEU A 232 2.71 -22.48 -0.96
N GLU A 233 3.66 -22.17 -1.82
CA GLU A 233 5.01 -21.76 -1.47
C GLU A 233 5.13 -20.24 -1.65
N ILE A 234 5.32 -19.52 -0.55
CA ILE A 234 5.43 -18.07 -0.52
C ILE A 234 6.86 -17.68 -0.23
N THR A 235 7.51 -16.97 -1.14
CA THR A 235 8.91 -16.54 -0.98
C THR A 235 8.97 -15.02 -0.87
N CYS A 236 9.59 -14.54 0.20
CA CYS A 236 9.94 -13.14 0.40
C CYS A 236 11.17 -12.83 -0.45
N THR A 237 11.04 -11.96 -1.45
CA THR A 237 12.11 -11.64 -2.40
C THR A 237 12.59 -10.20 -2.25
N ALA A 238 13.75 -9.92 -2.85
CA ALA A 238 14.39 -8.63 -2.75
C ALA A 238 13.53 -7.52 -3.37
N ALA A 239 13.65 -6.31 -2.83
CA ALA A 239 12.99 -5.11 -3.34
C ALA A 239 13.91 -3.90 -3.14
N GLN A 240 13.72 -2.88 -3.97
CA GLN A 240 14.42 -1.61 -3.92
C GLN A 240 13.47 -0.53 -3.37
N HIS A 241 13.40 -0.38 -2.05
CA HIS A 241 12.49 0.56 -1.40
C HIS A 241 13.04 1.01 -0.03
N PHE A 242 12.18 1.49 0.86
CA PHE A 242 12.52 1.87 2.22
C PHE A 242 11.34 1.57 3.16
N SER A 243 11.49 1.82 4.46
CA SER A 243 10.38 1.69 5.41
C SER A 243 10.31 2.87 6.38
N GLY A 244 9.16 3.07 7.02
CA GLY A 244 9.00 4.05 8.08
C GLY A 244 7.56 4.49 8.31
N ARG A 245 7.14 4.43 9.58
CA ARG A 245 5.84 4.94 10.04
C ARG A 245 5.94 6.24 10.86
N GLY A 246 7.15 6.69 11.18
CA GLY A 246 7.38 7.88 12.00
C GLY A 246 8.69 8.57 11.64
N LEU A 247 9.36 9.15 12.64
CA LEU A 247 10.61 9.89 12.42
C LEU A 247 11.81 8.99 12.08
N ARG A 248 11.80 7.73 12.54
CA ARG A 248 12.81 6.74 12.17
C ARG A 248 12.37 5.99 10.92
N ARG A 249 13.30 5.85 9.97
CA ARG A 249 13.14 5.04 8.75
C ARG A 249 13.92 3.74 8.86
N ASN A 250 13.56 2.78 8.01
CA ASN A 250 14.26 1.52 7.77
C ASN A 250 14.43 0.66 9.03
N GLY A 251 13.48 0.77 9.97
CA GLY A 251 13.43 -0.07 11.17
C GLY A 251 12.84 -1.47 10.91
N THR A 252 12.32 -1.68 9.71
CA THR A 252 11.71 -2.92 9.22
C THR A 252 12.21 -3.16 7.79
N LEU A 253 12.24 -4.41 7.36
CA LEU A 253 12.58 -4.78 6.00
C LEU A 253 11.37 -4.51 5.08
N TRP A 254 11.64 -4.29 3.79
CA TRP A 254 10.65 -4.21 2.71
C TRP A 254 10.90 -5.35 1.73
N SER A 255 9.89 -5.78 0.97
CA SER A 255 9.98 -6.99 0.16
C SER A 255 9.08 -6.96 -1.06
N SER A 256 9.41 -7.82 -2.00
CA SER A 256 8.51 -8.32 -3.03
C SER A 256 8.12 -9.76 -2.69
N TRP A 257 7.13 -10.32 -3.40
CA TRP A 257 6.61 -11.64 -3.09
C TRP A 257 6.47 -12.53 -4.32
N VAL A 258 6.94 -13.77 -4.20
CA VAL A 258 6.55 -14.87 -5.08
C VAL A 258 5.46 -15.68 -4.39
N VAL A 259 4.35 -15.90 -5.08
CA VAL A 259 3.25 -16.78 -4.68
C VAL A 259 3.20 -17.95 -5.66
N ALA A 260 3.63 -19.13 -5.25
CA ALA A 260 3.69 -20.32 -6.10
C ALA A 260 2.72 -21.40 -5.63
N GLY A 261 1.84 -21.82 -6.53
CA GLY A 261 1.11 -23.08 -6.44
C GLY A 261 1.93 -24.23 -7.04
N ARG A 262 1.25 -25.33 -7.37
CA ARG A 262 1.85 -26.52 -7.99
C ARG A 262 2.13 -26.32 -9.48
N GLN A 263 1.31 -25.54 -10.16
CA GLN A 263 1.34 -25.28 -11.59
C GLN A 263 1.44 -23.79 -11.91
N ARG A 264 0.85 -22.92 -11.07
CA ARG A 264 0.76 -21.48 -11.28
C ARG A 264 1.71 -20.71 -10.38
N LYS A 265 2.18 -19.55 -10.85
CA LYS A 265 3.00 -18.62 -10.07
C LYS A 265 2.65 -17.18 -10.36
N VAL A 266 2.55 -16.38 -9.30
CA VAL A 266 2.36 -14.93 -9.36
C VAL A 266 3.54 -14.25 -8.69
N TYR A 267 3.98 -13.14 -9.27
CA TYR A 267 4.92 -12.23 -8.63
C TYR A 267 4.24 -10.91 -8.26
N TYR A 268 4.55 -10.36 -7.09
CA TYR A 268 4.11 -9.04 -6.66
C TYR A 268 5.32 -8.19 -6.27
N THR A 269 5.44 -6.98 -6.83
CA THR A 269 6.63 -6.12 -6.64
C THR A 269 6.71 -5.46 -5.28
N GLY A 270 5.60 -5.38 -4.51
CA GLY A 270 5.49 -4.31 -3.53
C GLY A 270 5.58 -2.95 -4.23
N ASP A 271 6.19 -1.99 -3.54
CA ASP A 271 6.54 -0.66 -4.07
C ASP A 271 7.98 -0.55 -4.52
N SER A 272 8.58 -1.67 -4.94
CA SER A 272 9.98 -1.66 -5.35
C SER A 272 10.21 -0.72 -6.55
N GLY A 273 11.22 0.14 -6.45
CA GLY A 273 11.88 0.76 -7.58
C GLY A 273 12.55 -0.30 -8.48
N TYR A 274 13.11 0.15 -9.61
CA TYR A 274 13.81 -0.77 -10.51
C TYR A 274 15.21 -1.10 -9.99
N PHE A 275 15.57 -2.38 -10.04
CA PHE A 275 16.90 -2.88 -9.71
C PHE A 275 17.20 -4.17 -10.46
N ASP A 276 18.49 -4.51 -10.59
CA ASP A 276 18.95 -5.65 -11.40
C ASP A 276 18.50 -7.01 -10.85
N GLY A 277 18.06 -7.08 -9.59
CA GLY A 277 17.60 -8.31 -8.96
C GLY A 277 16.29 -8.85 -9.53
N TYR A 278 15.53 -8.09 -10.34
CA TYR A 278 14.37 -8.64 -11.05
C TYR A 278 14.77 -9.77 -12.02
N ALA A 279 15.91 -9.64 -12.71
CA ALA A 279 16.41 -10.69 -13.60
C ALA A 279 16.86 -11.93 -12.82
N GLU A 280 17.48 -11.74 -11.65
CA GLU A 280 17.83 -12.84 -10.73
C GLU A 280 16.58 -13.58 -10.26
N ILE A 281 15.55 -12.85 -9.85
CA ILE A 281 14.27 -13.42 -9.39
C ILE A 281 13.57 -14.16 -10.53
N GLY A 282 13.50 -13.57 -11.73
CA GLY A 282 12.93 -14.21 -12.91
C GLY A 282 13.67 -15.49 -13.32
N ALA A 283 15.00 -15.51 -13.18
CA ALA A 283 15.80 -16.71 -13.41
C ALA A 283 15.58 -17.80 -12.34
N ALA A 284 15.45 -17.41 -11.07
CA ALA A 284 15.32 -18.35 -9.95
C ALA A 284 13.91 -18.94 -9.80
N HIS A 285 12.87 -18.13 -10.03
CA HIS A 285 11.49 -18.48 -9.69
C HIS A 285 10.55 -18.51 -10.90
N GLY A 286 10.88 -17.78 -11.97
CA GLY A 286 10.05 -17.67 -13.16
C GLY A 286 10.04 -18.94 -14.05
N PRO A 287 9.31 -18.91 -15.18
CA PRO A 287 8.41 -17.82 -15.57
C PRO A 287 7.20 -17.70 -14.64
N PHE A 288 6.62 -16.51 -14.57
CA PHE A 288 5.39 -16.25 -13.79
C PHE A 288 4.20 -16.16 -14.74
N ASP A 289 3.05 -16.74 -14.37
CA ASP A 289 1.82 -16.60 -15.14
C ASP A 289 1.34 -15.14 -15.16
N ALA A 290 1.47 -14.45 -14.02
CA ALA A 290 1.14 -13.03 -13.90
C ALA A 290 2.11 -12.29 -12.97
N THR A 291 2.30 -11.00 -13.23
CA THR A 291 3.04 -10.09 -12.37
C THR A 291 2.16 -8.90 -12.01
N LEU A 292 2.05 -8.63 -10.72
CA LEU A 292 1.42 -7.46 -10.14
C LEU A 292 2.51 -6.42 -9.89
N VAL A 293 2.54 -5.36 -10.69
CA VAL A 293 3.67 -4.42 -10.76
C VAL A 293 3.19 -3.00 -10.47
N GLN A 294 3.83 -2.32 -9.53
CA GLN A 294 3.53 -0.93 -9.22
C GLN A 294 3.82 -0.04 -10.44
N ILE A 295 2.96 0.96 -10.68
CA ILE A 295 3.16 1.91 -11.80
C ILE A 295 3.02 3.38 -11.41
N GLY A 296 2.47 3.70 -10.24
CA GLY A 296 2.25 5.07 -9.78
C GLY A 296 3.21 5.50 -8.67
N ALA A 297 3.04 6.73 -8.20
CA ALA A 297 3.84 7.36 -7.15
C ALA A 297 5.32 7.61 -7.49
N TYR A 298 5.71 7.53 -8.77
CA TYR A 298 7.05 7.88 -9.21
C TYR A 298 7.26 9.39 -9.33
N ASP A 299 8.51 9.80 -9.21
CA ASP A 299 8.98 11.16 -9.52
C ASP A 299 10.49 11.13 -9.78
N ARG A 300 10.98 12.11 -10.53
CA ARG A 300 12.42 12.29 -10.79
C ARG A 300 13.22 12.60 -9.53
N ALA A 301 12.57 13.11 -8.48
CA ALA A 301 13.22 13.38 -7.21
C ALA A 301 13.46 12.13 -6.35
N TRP A 302 12.81 11.00 -6.66
CA TRP A 302 13.04 9.72 -5.97
C TRP A 302 13.04 8.52 -6.94
N PRO A 303 13.89 8.55 -7.98
CA PRO A 303 13.83 7.60 -9.09
C PRO A 303 14.22 6.17 -8.68
N GLY A 304 14.87 6.02 -7.52
CA GLY A 304 15.36 4.74 -7.04
C GLY A 304 14.40 3.97 -6.13
N ILE A 305 13.20 4.46 -5.85
CA ILE A 305 12.26 3.79 -4.92
C ILE A 305 10.87 3.53 -5.50
N HIS A 306 10.48 4.17 -6.60
CA HIS A 306 9.24 3.88 -7.34
C HIS A 306 9.58 3.82 -8.83
N MET A 307 9.10 2.79 -9.53
CA MET A 307 9.38 2.65 -10.96
C MET A 307 8.56 3.63 -11.78
N PHE A 308 9.19 4.22 -12.79
CA PHE A 308 8.45 4.77 -13.93
C PHE A 308 7.71 3.64 -14.67
N PRO A 309 6.60 3.90 -15.38
CA PRO A 309 5.84 2.87 -16.07
C PRO A 309 6.68 2.06 -17.07
N GLU A 310 7.68 2.67 -17.71
CA GLU A 310 8.58 1.97 -18.64
C GLU A 310 9.55 1.05 -17.91
N GLU A 311 10.02 1.44 -16.72
CA GLU A 311 10.80 0.56 -15.85
C GLU A 311 9.95 -0.58 -15.31
N ALA A 312 8.66 -0.35 -15.04
CA ALA A 312 7.73 -1.38 -14.65
C ALA A 312 7.60 -2.46 -15.75
N VAL A 313 7.50 -2.05 -17.03
CA VAL A 313 7.54 -2.98 -18.18
C VAL A 313 8.87 -3.73 -18.26
N ALA A 314 10.00 -3.05 -18.05
CA ALA A 314 11.31 -3.71 -18.01
C ALA A 314 11.38 -4.76 -16.88
N ALA A 315 10.89 -4.43 -15.68
CA ALA A 315 10.86 -5.36 -14.55
C ALA A 315 10.01 -6.60 -14.86
N HIS A 316 8.84 -6.42 -15.47
CA HIS A 316 7.99 -7.53 -15.92
C HIS A 316 8.71 -8.48 -16.89
N LEU A 317 9.47 -7.92 -17.84
CA LEU A 317 10.24 -8.71 -18.79
C LEU A 317 11.39 -9.47 -18.11
N ASP A 318 12.13 -8.82 -17.20
CA ASP A 318 13.22 -9.45 -16.44
C ASP A 318 12.72 -10.58 -15.53
N LEU A 319 11.51 -10.39 -14.97
CA LEU A 319 10.80 -11.41 -14.19
C LEU A 319 10.30 -12.58 -15.05
N ARG A 320 10.31 -12.46 -16.39
CA ARG A 320 9.70 -13.42 -17.32
C ARG A 320 8.20 -13.61 -17.04
N GLY A 321 7.49 -12.50 -16.86
CA GLY A 321 6.05 -12.50 -16.61
C GLY A 321 5.23 -12.81 -17.88
N GLY A 322 4.10 -13.49 -17.70
CA GLY A 322 3.14 -13.80 -18.76
C GLY A 322 2.10 -12.69 -18.96
N LEU A 323 1.36 -12.34 -17.90
CA LEU A 323 0.39 -11.24 -17.88
C LEU A 323 0.84 -10.12 -16.94
N PHE A 324 0.93 -8.89 -17.44
CA PHE A 324 1.13 -7.69 -16.62
C PHE A 324 -0.21 -7.20 -16.09
N VAL A 325 -0.30 -6.98 -14.77
CA VAL A 325 -1.43 -6.27 -14.15
C VAL A 325 -0.90 -5.11 -13.28
N PRO A 326 -1.28 -3.86 -13.57
CA PRO A 326 -0.78 -2.70 -12.83
C PRO A 326 -1.45 -2.55 -11.48
N VAL A 327 -0.65 -2.20 -10.48
CA VAL A 327 -1.09 -1.82 -9.13
C VAL A 327 -0.45 -0.48 -8.72
N HIS A 328 -0.74 0.00 -7.52
CA HIS A 328 -0.19 1.25 -6.96
C HIS A 328 -0.60 2.52 -7.73
N TRP A 329 -1.80 2.54 -8.29
CA TRP A 329 -2.37 3.69 -9.01
C TRP A 329 -3.89 3.81 -8.79
N ALA A 330 -4.50 4.86 -9.35
CA ALA A 330 -5.94 5.19 -9.32
C ALA A 330 -6.58 5.49 -7.95
N THR A 331 -6.02 5.00 -6.83
CA THR A 331 -6.71 4.98 -5.53
C THR A 331 -6.28 6.10 -4.61
N PHE A 332 -4.99 6.39 -4.45
CA PHE A 332 -4.47 7.49 -3.64
C PHE A 332 -3.65 8.45 -4.50
N ASN A 333 -3.63 9.72 -4.10
CA ASN A 333 -2.76 10.72 -4.72
C ASN A 333 -1.48 10.86 -3.89
N LEU A 334 -0.41 10.18 -4.34
CA LEU A 334 0.86 10.05 -3.62
C LEU A 334 2.06 10.70 -4.34
N ALA A 335 1.91 11.14 -5.59
CA ALA A 335 2.95 11.86 -6.33
C ALA A 335 2.36 12.98 -7.20
N LEU A 336 3.25 13.70 -7.89
CA LEU A 336 2.93 14.94 -8.59
C LEU A 336 2.50 14.74 -10.05
N HIS A 337 2.53 13.52 -10.59
CA HIS A 337 2.04 13.20 -11.94
C HIS A 337 0.51 13.32 -12.08
N ASP A 338 0.01 13.44 -13.31
CA ASP A 338 -1.43 13.39 -13.58
C ASP A 338 -2.01 12.03 -13.16
N TRP A 339 -3.29 11.99 -12.80
CA TRP A 339 -3.93 10.78 -12.27
C TRP A 339 -3.91 9.61 -13.26
N SER A 340 -4.11 9.86 -14.55
CA SER A 340 -4.09 8.83 -15.60
C SER A 340 -2.70 8.55 -16.20
N GLU A 341 -1.73 9.45 -16.01
CA GLU A 341 -0.41 9.37 -16.66
C GLU A 341 0.28 8.01 -16.46
N PRO A 342 0.32 7.41 -15.25
CA PRO A 342 0.95 6.11 -15.04
C PRO A 342 0.46 5.02 -15.98
N VAL A 343 -0.86 4.92 -16.15
CA VAL A 343 -1.49 3.84 -16.91
C VAL A 343 -1.49 4.14 -18.42
N ASP A 344 -1.57 5.42 -18.81
CA ASP A 344 -1.40 5.84 -20.21
C ASP A 344 0.01 5.49 -20.72
N ARG A 345 1.04 5.80 -19.92
CA ARG A 345 2.44 5.47 -20.24
C ARG A 345 2.71 3.98 -20.23
N LEU A 346 2.19 3.25 -19.23
CA LEU A 346 2.25 1.79 -19.21
C LEU A 346 1.65 1.21 -20.49
N TRP A 347 0.45 1.66 -20.87
CA TRP A 347 -0.25 1.10 -22.02
C TRP A 347 0.51 1.35 -23.33
N ALA A 348 1.13 2.52 -23.47
CA ALA A 348 1.99 2.83 -24.61
C ALA A 348 3.24 1.93 -24.65
N GLU A 349 3.97 1.80 -23.55
CA GLU A 349 5.19 0.98 -23.50
C GLU A 349 4.87 -0.52 -23.66
N ALA A 350 3.81 -1.02 -23.03
CA ALA A 350 3.38 -2.41 -23.17
C ALA A 350 3.07 -2.76 -24.63
N LYS A 351 2.41 -1.86 -25.38
CA LYS A 351 2.21 -2.01 -26.83
C LYS A 351 3.53 -2.02 -27.60
N ALA A 352 4.45 -1.11 -27.28
CA ALA A 352 5.74 -1.01 -27.96
C ALA A 352 6.63 -2.26 -27.74
N ARG A 353 6.43 -2.97 -26.64
CA ARG A 353 7.23 -4.13 -26.22
C ARG A 353 6.50 -5.47 -26.35
N ASP A 354 5.30 -5.47 -26.94
CA ASP A 354 4.43 -6.64 -27.11
C ASP A 354 4.15 -7.39 -25.79
N VAL A 355 3.90 -6.63 -24.72
CA VAL A 355 3.56 -7.16 -23.39
C VAL A 355 2.06 -7.35 -23.27
N ARG A 356 1.64 -8.55 -22.87
CA ARG A 356 0.25 -8.86 -22.55
C ARG A 356 -0.15 -8.11 -21.28
N LEU A 357 -1.17 -7.27 -21.38
CA LEU A 357 -1.59 -6.35 -20.32
C LEU A 357 -3.08 -6.52 -20.01
N ALA A 358 -3.43 -6.54 -18.72
CA ALA A 358 -4.80 -6.34 -18.24
C ALA A 358 -4.85 -5.13 -17.32
N VAL A 359 -5.80 -4.22 -17.54
CA VAL A 359 -5.99 -3.02 -16.72
C VAL A 359 -7.39 -3.06 -16.09
N PRO A 360 -7.58 -3.81 -14.99
CA PRO A 360 -8.89 -3.98 -14.38
C PRO A 360 -9.40 -2.67 -13.78
N ARG A 361 -10.73 -2.48 -13.76
CA ARG A 361 -11.37 -1.54 -12.85
C ARG A 361 -11.23 -2.06 -11.41
N PRO A 362 -11.31 -1.19 -10.39
CA PRO A 362 -11.36 -1.66 -9.01
C PRO A 362 -12.56 -2.61 -8.78
N GLY A 363 -12.23 -3.82 -8.35
CA GLY A 363 -13.11 -4.96 -8.10
C GLY A 363 -13.31 -5.89 -9.30
N GLU A 364 -12.73 -5.56 -10.46
CA GLU A 364 -12.84 -6.38 -11.67
C GLU A 364 -11.98 -7.63 -11.55
N ARG A 365 -12.56 -8.77 -11.92
CA ARG A 365 -11.88 -10.05 -11.95
C ARG A 365 -11.10 -10.18 -13.26
N VAL A 366 -9.82 -10.50 -13.14
CA VAL A 366 -8.95 -10.89 -14.26
C VAL A 366 -8.74 -12.40 -14.18
N VAL A 367 -9.26 -13.13 -15.17
CA VAL A 367 -8.92 -14.54 -15.40
C VAL A 367 -7.61 -14.55 -16.18
N VAL A 368 -6.52 -15.06 -15.62
CA VAL A 368 -5.18 -14.85 -16.24
C VAL A 368 -5.05 -15.53 -17.61
N ASP A 369 -5.71 -16.65 -17.81
CA ASP A 369 -5.72 -17.34 -19.11
C ASP A 369 -6.54 -16.58 -20.18
N ASP A 370 -7.58 -15.84 -19.77
CA ASP A 370 -8.49 -15.08 -20.64
C ASP A 370 -8.81 -13.69 -20.02
N PRO A 371 -7.82 -12.76 -20.01
CA PRO A 371 -7.96 -11.48 -19.37
C PRO A 371 -8.86 -10.55 -20.19
N PRO A 372 -9.58 -9.62 -19.53
CA PRO A 372 -10.38 -8.64 -20.23
C PRO A 372 -9.49 -7.76 -21.14
N PRO A 373 -10.00 -7.33 -22.31
CA PRO A 373 -9.27 -6.42 -23.16
C PRO A 373 -9.09 -5.06 -22.47
N VAL A 374 -7.97 -4.39 -22.76
CA VAL A 374 -7.73 -3.03 -22.28
C VAL A 374 -8.66 -2.06 -23.02
N ASP A 375 -9.62 -1.48 -22.29
CA ASP A 375 -10.70 -0.65 -22.86
C ASP A 375 -10.57 0.86 -22.56
N GLY A 376 -9.50 1.27 -21.88
CA GLY A 376 -9.24 2.69 -21.60
C GLY A 376 -10.20 3.34 -20.61
N TRP A 377 -10.88 2.57 -19.74
CA TRP A 377 -11.89 3.11 -18.82
C TRP A 377 -11.45 4.34 -18.01
N TRP A 378 -10.16 4.43 -17.66
CA TRP A 378 -9.62 5.55 -16.89
C TRP A 378 -9.63 6.86 -17.70
N GLN A 379 -9.45 6.80 -19.02
CA GLN A 379 -9.42 7.98 -19.89
C GLN A 379 -10.77 8.68 -19.93
N ALA A 380 -11.86 7.95 -19.70
CA ALA A 380 -13.21 8.51 -19.64
C ALA A 380 -13.46 9.37 -18.39
N VAL A 381 -12.62 9.25 -17.36
CA VAL A 381 -12.77 9.95 -16.07
C VAL A 381 -11.51 10.71 -15.66
N ALA A 382 -10.49 10.77 -16.52
CA ALA A 382 -9.22 11.44 -16.25
C ALA A 382 -9.40 12.94 -15.98
#